data_AF-A0A1G7W2D9-F1
#
_entry.id   AF-A0A1G7W2D9-F1
#
_cell.length_a   1.000
_cell.length_b   1.000
_cell.length_c   1.000
_cell.angle_alpha   90.00
_cell.angle_beta   90.00
_cell.angle_gamma   90.00
#
_symmetry.space_group_name_H-M   'P 1'
#
loop_
_entity.id
_entity.type
_entity.pdbx_description
1 polymer ?
#
loop_
_entity_poly.entity_id
_entity_poly.type
_entity_poly.pdbx_seq_one_letter_code
_entity_poly.pdbx_strand_id
1 'polypeptide(L)' 'MTTVIIQSNSEKKTRLLMQLAEELGLSAQTQEVKDLDTIDVARGIGRKATNEELINYLNKDLDEEAIPLDKAFSKYTQ' A
#
# COMPACT_ATOMS: atom_id res chain seq x y z
N MET A 1 -7.35 -2.12 14.21
CA MET A 1 -6.06 -2.75 14.57
C MET A 1 -5.05 -2.23 13.56
N THR A 2 -4.06 -1.46 14.00
CA THR A 2 -3.10 -0.77 13.11
C THR A 2 -1.79 -1.52 13.14
N THR A 3 -1.32 -1.96 11.97
CA THR A 3 -0.06 -2.69 11.80
C THR A 3 0.98 -1.78 11.16
N VAL A 4 2.18 -1.75 11.74
CA VAL A 4 3.32 -1.01 11.22
C VAL A 4 4.25 -1.96 10.48
N ILE A 5 4.53 -1.65 9.22
CA ILE A 5 5.50 -2.38 8.40
C ILE A 5 6.83 -1.64 8.45
N ILE A 6 7.88 -2.33 8.91
CA ILE A 6 9.23 -1.78 9.04
C ILE A 6 10.10 -2.33 7.91
N GLN A 7 10.60 -1.42 7.07
CA GLN A 7 11.52 -1.70 5.97
C GLN A 7 12.85 -1.00 6.24
N SER A 8 13.90 -1.78 6.51
CA SER A 8 15.23 -1.25 6.83
C SER A 8 16.30 -2.28 6.47
N ASN A 9 17.39 -1.81 5.87
CA ASN A 9 18.58 -2.60 5.54
C ASN A 9 19.53 -2.78 6.74
N SER A 10 19.18 -2.24 7.92
CA SER A 10 19.97 -2.35 9.14
C SER A 10 19.19 -3.12 10.20
N GLU A 11 19.71 -4.30 10.57
CA GLU A 11 19.10 -5.16 11.58
C GLU A 11 18.92 -4.44 12.94
N LYS A 12 19.93 -3.63 13.32
CA LYS A 12 19.88 -2.83 14.56
C LYS A 12 18.74 -1.82 14.53
N LYS A 13 18.54 -1.11 13.41
CA LYS A 13 17.45 -0.13 13.28
C LYS A 13 16.09 -0.83 13.26
N THR A 14 15.99 -1.97 12.57
CA THR A 14 14.76 -2.77 12.52
C THR A 14 14.33 -3.20 13.92
N ARG A 15 15.24 -3.74 14.74
CA ARG A 15 14.93 -4.12 16.13
C ARG A 15 14.44 -2.94 16.98
N LEU A 16 15.13 -1.79 16.91
CA LEU A 16 14.74 -0.60 17.67
C LEU A 16 13.36 -0.08 17.28
N LEU A 17 13.03 -0.10 15.98
CA LEU A 17 11.73 0.34 15.47
C LEU A 17 10.61 -0.64 15.85
N MET A 18 10.89 -1.95 15.88
CA MET A 18 9.93 -2.95 16.36
C MET A 18 9.63 -2.76 17.84
N GLN A 19 10.65 -2.58 18.68
CA GLN A 19 10.48 -2.31 20.11
C GLN A 19 9.66 -1.04 20.35
N LEU A 20 9.93 0.04 19.62
CA LEU A 20 9.16 1.27 19.72
C LEU A 20 7.68 1.06 19.32
N ALA A 21 7.43 0.29 18.26
CA ALA A 21 6.06 0.00 17.83
C ALA A 21 5.30 -0.83 18.88
N GLU A 22 5.95 -1.81 19.50
CA GLU A 22 5.38 -2.59 20.61
C GLU A 22 5.07 -1.71 21.83
N GLU A 23 5.97 -0.80 22.21
CA GLU A 23 5.74 0.17 23.30
C GLU A 23 4.54 1.09 23.03
N LEU A 24 4.25 1.39 21.76
CA LEU A 24 3.09 2.17 21.33
C LEU A 24 1.81 1.33 21.18
N GLY A 25 1.85 0.04 21.51
CA GLY A 25 0.70 -0.87 21.37
C GLY A 25 0.35 -1.21 19.93
N LEU A 26 1.29 -1.03 19.00
CA LEU A 26 1.14 -1.32 17.58
C LEU A 26 1.73 -2.70 17.27
N SER A 27 1.11 -3.43 16.34
CA SER A 27 1.70 -4.66 15.80
C SER A 27 2.78 -4.29 14.80
N ALA A 28 3.99 -4.81 14.98
CA ALA A 28 5.12 -4.57 14.09
C ALA A 28 5.43 -5.81 13.25
N GLN A 29 5.62 -5.62 11.95
CA GLN A 29 6.11 -6.66 11.04
C GLN A 29 7.29 -6.15 10.24
N THR A 30 8.28 -7.01 10.04
CA THR A 30 9.41 -6.73 9.14
C THR A 30 9.08 -7.19 7.74
N GLN A 31 9.39 -6.37 6.75
CA GLN A 31 9.34 -6.77 5.35
C GLN A 31 10.72 -6.60 4.73
N GLU A 32 11.21 -7.64 4.05
CA GLU A 32 12.46 -7.54 3.31
C GLU A 32 12.33 -6.50 2.20
N VAL A 33 13.30 -5.60 2.14
CA VAL A 33 13.46 -4.71 1.00
C VAL A 33 14.07 -5.53 -0.12
N LYS A 34 13.24 -5.96 -1.06
CA LYS A 34 13.73 -6.55 -2.31
C LYS A 34 14.11 -5.41 -3.25
N ASP A 35 15.41 -5.22 -3.45
CA ASP A 35 15.90 -4.38 -4.54
C ASP A 35 15.48 -4.98 -5.88
N LEU A 36 15.11 -4.13 -6.84
CA LEU A 36 14.81 -4.58 -8.19
C LEU A 36 16.09 -5.08 -8.85
N ASP A 37 16.11 -6.36 -9.22
CA ASP A 37 17.22 -6.92 -9.97
C ASP A 37 17.13 -6.56 -11.47
N THR A 38 18.19 -6.83 -12.23
CA THR A 38 18.21 -6.51 -13.68
C THR A 38 17.14 -7.27 -14.47
N ILE A 39 16.69 -8.43 -13.97
CA ILE A 39 15.64 -9.24 -14.58
C ILE A 39 14.27 -8.59 -14.32
N ASP A 40 14.05 -8.08 -13.12
CA ASP A 40 12.85 -7.35 -12.71
C ASP A 40 12.71 -6.07 -13.56
N VAL A 41 13.80 -5.33 -13.74
CA VAL A 41 13.82 -4.14 -14.61
C VAL A 41 13.58 -4.52 -16.08
N ALA A 42 14.20 -5.60 -16.58
CA ALA A 42 13.98 -6.07 -17.95
C ALA A 42 12.55 -6.56 -18.21
N ARG A 43 11.87 -7.07 -17.17
CA ARG A 43 10.43 -7.41 -17.18
C ARG A 43 9.52 -6.18 -17.08
N GLY A 44 10.10 -4.99 -16.93
CA GLY A 44 9.38 -3.73 -16.82
C GLY A 44 8.84 -3.44 -15.42
N ILE A 45 9.30 -4.15 -14.38
CA ILE A 45 8.93 -3.83 -13.00
C ILE A 45 9.56 -2.48 -12.64
N GLY A 46 8.74 -1.52 -12.21
CA GLY A 46 9.16 -0.16 -11.90
C GLY A 46 9.26 0.79 -13.11
N ARG A 47 8.90 0.35 -14.33
CA ARG A 47 8.79 1.26 -15.48
C ARG A 47 7.58 2.19 -15.31
N LYS A 48 7.67 3.40 -15.87
CA LYS A 48 6.50 4.26 -15.98
C LYS A 48 5.40 3.54 -16.78
N ALA A 49 4.17 3.60 -16.28
CA ALA A 49 3.02 3.10 -17.01
C ALA A 49 2.91 3.79 -18.38
N THR A 50 2.52 3.06 -19.41
CA THR A 50 2.16 3.70 -20.68
C THR A 50 0.88 4.50 -20.52
N ASN A 51 0.62 5.42 -21.45
CA ASN A 51 -0.62 6.20 -21.45
C ASN A 51 -1.86 5.28 -21.49
N GLU A 52 -1.78 4.19 -22.26
CA GLU A 52 -2.86 3.19 -22.39
C GLU A 52 -3.09 2.43 -21.07
N GLU A 53 -2.02 1.98 -20.40
CA GLU A 53 -2.09 1.31 -19.10
C GLU A 53 -2.69 2.23 -18.03
N LEU A 54 -2.32 3.51 -18.05
CA LEU A 54 -2.86 4.52 -17.14
C LEU A 54 -4.35 4.77 -17.39
N ILE A 55 -4.76 4.93 -18.64
CA ILE A 55 -6.16 5.12 -19.02
C ILE A 55 -6.99 3.91 -18.59
N ASN A 56 -6.52 2.69 -18.84
CA ASN A 56 -7.21 1.47 -18.42
C ASN A 56 -7.33 1.36 -16.90
N TYR A 57 -6.31 1.75 -16.13
CA TYR A 57 -6.39 1.78 -14.68
C TYR A 57 -7.43 2.79 -14.17
N LEU A 58 -7.44 4.00 -14.72
CA LEU A 58 -8.39 5.05 -14.33
C LEU A 58 -9.83 4.69 -14.71
N ASN A 59 -10.01 3.91 -15.76
CA ASN A 59 -11.33 3.47 -16.21
C ASN A 59 -11.83 2.19 -15.52
N LYS A 60 -10.97 1.48 -14.78
CA LYS A 60 -11.30 0.16 -14.21
C LYS A 60 -12.47 0.19 -13.21
N ASP A 61 -12.66 1.32 -12.53
CA ASP A 61 -13.72 1.52 -11.53
C ASP A 61 -14.80 2.52 -12.02
N LEU A 62 -14.75 2.95 -13.29
CA LEU A 62 -15.81 3.79 -13.87
C LEU A 62 -17.12 3.02 -14.12
N ASP A 63 -17.04 1.69 -14.17
CA ASP A 63 -18.20 0.79 -14.30
C ASP A 63 -18.82 0.38 -12.95
N GLU A 64 -18.21 0.75 -11.81
CA GLU A 64 -18.89 0.62 -10.53
C GLU A 64 -19.92 1.75 -10.42
N GLU A 65 -21.21 1.40 -10.52
CA GLU A 65 -22.31 2.34 -10.28
C GLU A 65 -22.04 3.14 -9.01
N ALA A 66 -21.70 4.42 -9.18
CA ALA A 66 -21.47 5.34 -8.07
C ALA A 66 -22.69 5.29 -7.14
N ILE A 67 -22.50 4.80 -5.91
CA ILE A 67 -23.57 4.73 -4.93
C ILE A 67 -24.04 6.17 -4.67
N PRO A 68 -25.32 6.51 -4.89
CA PRO A 68 -25.81 7.86 -4.64
C PRO A 68 -25.48 8.29 -3.20
N LEU A 69 -25.06 9.55 -3.03
CA LEU A 69 -24.69 10.15 -1.74
C LEU A 69 -25.72 9.86 -0.64
N ASP A 70 -27.00 9.96 -0.98
CA ASP A 70 -28.12 9.70 -0.06
C ASP A 70 -28.12 8.27 0.47
N LYS A 71 -27.73 7.30 -0.37
CA LYS A 71 -27.60 5.89 0.02
C LYS A 71 -26.33 5.66 0.84
N ALA A 72 -25.22 6.31 0.49
CA ALA A 72 -23.94 6.20 1.19
C ALA A 72 -23.98 6.72 2.64
N PHE A 73 -24.75 7.79 2.91
CA PHE A 73 -24.82 8.43 4.24
C PHE A 73 -26.16 8.22 4.98
N SER A 74 -27.03 7.34 4.47
CA SER A 74 -28.33 7.00 5.06
C SER A 74 -28.27 6.59 6.55
N LYS A 75 -27.17 6.00 7.01
CA LYS A 75 -26.97 5.61 8.42
C LYS A 75 -26.72 6.78 9.38
N TYR A 76 -26.38 7.96 8.87
CA TYR A 76 -26.05 9.14 9.66
C TYR A 76 -27.16 10.20 9.66
N THR A 77 -28.25 9.94 8.94
CA THR A 77 -29.40 10.85 8.78
C THR A 77 -30.67 10.37 9.52
N GLN A 78 -30.54 9.32 10.34
CA GLN A 78 -31.57 8.90 11.32
C GLN A 78 -31.20 9.33 12.74
#